data_AF-A0A1J4T9W7-F1
#
_entry.id   AF-A0A1J4T9W7-F1
#
_cell.length_a   1.000
_cell.length_b   1.000
_cell.length_c   1.000
_cell.angle_alpha   90.00
_cell.angle_beta   90.00
_cell.angle_gamma   90.00
#
_symmetry.space_group_name_H-M   'P 1'
#
loop_
_entity.id
_entity.type
_entity.pdbx_description
1 polymer ?
#
loop_
_entity_poly.entity_id
_entity_poly.type
_entity_poly.pdbx_seq_one_letter_code
_entity_poly.pdbx_strand_id
1 'polypeptide(L)'
;MPKKILLKNIALLTAAMFFVGDRILKTVAVNGLWEMPINLLGSWLRFDFVPNYYIAFSLPLGGRPLFVITGVIILVILFYIFYLFLAKKLRWEIFFSLTVLLFGAISNFIDRVRYGYVIDYLSGRYFTVFNLADVLIVAAVAWLLLKTFRKK
;
A
#
# COMPACT_ATOMS: atom_id res chain seq x y z
N MET A 1 8.79 29.33 -3.65
CA MET A 1 7.40 28.83 -3.78
C MET A 1 7.21 27.72 -4.82
N PRO A 2 7.65 27.85 -6.09
CA PRO A 2 7.33 26.89 -7.15
C PRO A 2 7.90 25.48 -6.92
N LYS A 3 9.13 25.38 -6.40
CA LYS A 3 9.79 24.09 -6.12
C LYS A 3 9.00 23.20 -5.14
N LYS A 4 8.32 23.78 -4.14
CA LYS A 4 7.53 23.01 -3.15
C LYS A 4 6.25 22.44 -3.76
N ILE A 5 5.62 23.18 -4.68
CA ILE A 5 4.43 22.73 -5.40
C ILE A 5 4.82 21.60 -6.37
N LEU A 6 5.91 21.79 -7.12
CA LEU A 6 6.45 20.77 -8.01
C LEU A 6 6.73 19.44 -7.28
N LEU A 7 7.38 19.48 -6.12
CA LEU A 7 7.67 18.27 -5.33
C LEU A 7 6.40 17.56 -4.84
N LYS A 8 5.35 18.30 -4.48
CA LYS A 8 4.06 17.70 -4.11
C LYS A 8 3.36 17.05 -5.31
N ASN A 9 3.43 17.66 -6.49
CA ASN A 9 2.87 17.09 -7.71
C ASN A 9 3.63 15.82 -8.11
N ILE A 10 4.96 15.84 -8.04
CA ILE A 10 5.80 14.64 -8.25
C ILE A 10 5.40 13.55 -7.26
N ALA A 11 5.22 13.89 -5.98
CA ALA A 11 4.80 12.93 -4.96
C ALA A 11 3.45 12.25 -5.29
N LEU A 12 2.46 13.02 -5.73
CA LEU A 12 1.16 12.50 -6.16
C LEU A 12 1.30 11.59 -7.38
N LEU A 13 2.05 12.02 -8.40
CA LEU A 13 2.30 11.23 -9.61
C LEU A 13 3.00 9.92 -9.29
N THR A 14 4.02 9.94 -8.44
CA THR A 14 4.72 8.74 -8.00
C THR A 14 3.79 7.78 -7.25
N ALA A 15 2.99 8.26 -6.31
CA ALA A 15 2.02 7.43 -5.59
C ALA A 15 0.95 6.83 -6.54
N ALA A 16 0.46 7.62 -7.49
CA ALA A 16 -0.50 7.17 -8.49
C ALA A 16 0.09 6.10 -9.43
N MET A 17 1.33 6.28 -9.90
CA MET A 17 2.02 5.27 -10.71
C MET A 17 2.17 3.95 -9.96
N PHE A 18 2.56 4.00 -8.69
CA PHE A 18 2.68 2.80 -7.86
C PHE A 18 1.34 2.10 -7.64
N PHE A 19 0.27 2.85 -7.40
CA PHE A 19 -1.08 2.30 -7.30
C PHE A 19 -1.53 1.63 -8.60
N VAL A 20 -1.33 2.29 -9.74
CA VAL A 20 -1.65 1.72 -11.05
C VAL A 20 -0.84 0.44 -11.29
N GLY A 21 0.45 0.45 -10.96
CA GLY A 21 1.31 -0.72 -11.01
C GLY A 21 0.77 -1.88 -10.17
N ASP A 22 0.38 -1.62 -8.92
CA ASP A 22 -0.23 -2.64 -8.05
C ASP A 22 -1.56 -3.15 -8.62
N ARG A 23 -2.44 -2.27 -9.13
CA ARG A 23 -3.70 -2.67 -9.76
C ARG A 23 -3.49 -3.58 -10.97
N ILE A 24 -2.50 -3.27 -11.80
CA ILE A 24 -2.12 -4.11 -12.95
C ILE A 24 -1.64 -5.47 -12.48
N LEU A 25 -0.68 -5.52 -11.55
CA LEU A 25 -0.14 -6.79 -11.04
C LEU A 25 -1.22 -7.67 -10.41
N LYS A 26 -2.13 -7.09 -9.63
CA LYS A 26 -3.29 -7.80 -9.05
C LYS A 26 -4.21 -8.37 -10.12
N THR A 27 -4.45 -7.60 -11.18
CA THR A 27 -5.31 -8.03 -12.29
C THR A 27 -4.67 -9.17 -13.07
N VAL A 28 -3.35 -9.11 -13.29
CA VAL A 28 -2.59 -10.19 -13.92
C VAL A 28 -2.63 -11.45 -13.04
N ALA A 29 -2.41 -11.31 -11.74
CA ALA A 29 -2.43 -12.44 -10.80
C ALA A 29 -3.79 -13.16 -10.80
N VAL A 30 -4.89 -12.40 -10.64
CA VAL A 30 -6.25 -12.98 -10.60
C VAL A 30 -6.71 -13.56 -11.93
N ASN A 31 -6.20 -13.11 -13.08
CA ASN A 31 -6.70 -13.61 -14.37
C ASN A 31 -5.82 -14.70 -14.99
N GLY A 32 -4.56 -14.82 -14.58
CA GLY A 32 -3.58 -15.61 -15.33
C GLY A 32 -2.89 -16.74 -14.58
N LEU A 33 -2.95 -16.80 -13.24
CA LEU A 33 -1.93 -17.54 -12.47
C LEU A 33 -2.46 -18.46 -11.37
N TRP A 34 -3.73 -18.87 -11.43
CA TRP A 34 -4.30 -19.78 -10.43
C TRP A 34 -3.61 -21.14 -10.36
N GLU A 35 -3.01 -21.61 -11.47
CA GLU A 35 -2.44 -22.96 -11.56
C GLU A 35 -0.95 -23.00 -11.93
N MET A 36 -0.39 -21.87 -12.39
CA MET A 36 0.99 -21.83 -12.93
C MET A 36 1.76 -20.62 -12.38
N PRO A 37 2.27 -20.70 -11.13
CA PRO A 37 3.08 -19.63 -10.56
C PRO A 37 4.38 -19.43 -11.35
N ILE A 38 4.78 -18.17 -11.53
CA ILE A 38 6.00 -17.80 -12.26
C ILE A 38 7.15 -17.66 -11.26
N ASN A 39 8.24 -18.39 -11.45
CA ASN A 39 9.45 -18.21 -10.66
C ASN A 39 10.16 -16.91 -11.08
N LEU A 40 10.13 -15.88 -10.22
CA LEU A 40 10.82 -14.62 -10.47
C LEU A 40 12.31 -14.70 -10.12
N LEU A 41 12.64 -15.39 -9.02
CA LEU A 41 14.02 -15.52 -8.53
C LEU A 41 14.27 -16.95 -8.02
N GLY A 42 14.44 -17.88 -8.95
CA GLY A 42 14.60 -19.31 -8.64
C GLY A 42 13.50 -19.78 -7.68
N SER A 43 13.87 -20.49 -6.62
CA SER A 43 12.92 -20.93 -5.59
C SER A 43 12.56 -19.88 -4.54
N TRP A 44 13.20 -18.69 -4.55
CA TRP A 44 13.11 -17.72 -3.45
C TRP A 44 11.91 -16.79 -3.53
N LEU A 45 11.56 -16.37 -4.75
CA LEU A 45 10.46 -15.45 -5.00
C LEU A 45 9.68 -15.92 -6.23
N ARG A 46 8.37 -16.04 -6.05
CA ARG A 46 7.43 -16.43 -7.10
C ARG A 46 6.34 -15.37 -7.23
N PHE A 47 5.87 -15.20 -8.46
CA PHE A 47 4.67 -14.46 -8.76
C PHE A 47 3.52 -15.45 -8.88
N ASP A 48 2.58 -15.37 -7.95
CA ASP A 48 1.52 -16.36 -7.70
C ASP A 48 0.21 -15.61 -7.42
N PHE A 49 -0.92 -16.30 -7.27
CA PHE A 49 -2.15 -15.71 -6.76
C PHE A 49 -2.56 -16.34 -5.45
N VAL A 50 -2.60 -15.53 -4.38
CA VAL A 50 -3.00 -15.98 -3.05
C VAL A 50 -4.06 -15.02 -2.48
N PRO A 51 -5.31 -15.48 -2.28
CA PRO A 51 -6.34 -14.66 -1.65
C PRO A 51 -6.09 -14.55 -0.14
N ASN A 52 -5.88 -13.33 0.35
CA ASN A 52 -5.64 -13.06 1.76
C ASN A 52 -6.87 -12.47 2.44
N TYR A 53 -7.56 -13.31 3.21
CA TYR A 53 -8.75 -12.97 3.98
C TYR A 53 -8.45 -12.29 5.32
N TYR A 54 -7.18 -12.29 5.70
CA TYR A 54 -6.72 -11.95 7.04
C TYR A 54 -5.85 -10.68 7.01
N ILE A 55 -5.28 -10.31 8.15
CA ILE A 55 -4.24 -9.27 8.19
C ILE A 55 -2.88 -9.87 7.85
N ALA A 56 -1.86 -9.02 7.76
CA ALA A 56 -0.48 -9.45 7.55
C ALA A 56 -0.08 -10.60 8.49
N PHE A 57 0.75 -11.51 7.98
CA PHE A 57 1.16 -12.75 8.67
C PHE A 57 -0.01 -13.70 8.97
N SER A 58 -1.11 -13.61 8.22
CA SER A 58 -2.29 -14.48 8.34
C SER A 58 -2.89 -14.53 9.74
N LEU A 59 -2.72 -13.47 10.54
CA LEU A 59 -3.32 -13.41 11.88
C LEU A 59 -4.86 -13.44 11.73
N PRO A 60 -5.59 -14.17 12.58
CA PRO A 60 -6.99 -14.55 12.37
C PRO A 60 -7.99 -13.41 12.63
N LEU A 61 -7.76 -12.25 12.03
CA LEU A 61 -8.67 -11.12 11.95
C LEU A 61 -9.06 -10.97 10.49
N GLY A 62 -10.30 -11.23 10.14
CA GLY A 62 -10.80 -11.19 8.76
C GLY A 62 -12.20 -10.57 8.66
N GLY A 63 -12.72 -10.49 7.44
CA GLY A 63 -14.11 -10.08 7.19
C GLY A 63 -14.44 -8.63 7.55
N ARG A 64 -15.66 -8.40 8.06
CA ARG A 64 -16.23 -7.05 8.31
C ARG A 64 -15.36 -6.16 9.22
N PRO A 65 -14.78 -6.64 10.33
CA PRO A 65 -13.90 -5.81 11.15
C PRO A 65 -12.72 -5.22 10.39
N LEU A 66 -12.06 -6.01 9.52
CA LEU A 66 -10.96 -5.52 8.71
C LEU A 66 -11.37 -4.48 7.69
N PHE A 67 -12.52 -4.68 7.05
CA PHE A 67 -13.08 -3.69 6.15
C PHE A 67 -13.28 -2.34 6.86
N VAL A 68 -13.87 -2.36 8.06
CA VAL A 68 -14.08 -1.14 8.85
C VAL A 68 -12.75 -0.52 9.28
N ILE A 69 -11.81 -1.32 9.80
CA ILE A 69 -10.51 -0.84 10.26
C ILE A 69 -9.73 -0.18 9.12
N THR A 70 -9.65 -0.83 7.96
CA THR A 70 -8.93 -0.29 6.79
C THR A 70 -9.60 0.98 6.25
N GLY A 71 -10.93 1.03 6.22
CA GLY A 71 -11.68 2.24 5.87
C GLY A 71 -11.41 3.41 6.84
N VAL A 72 -11.44 3.14 8.15
CA VAL A 72 -11.13 4.15 9.18
C VAL A 72 -9.69 4.66 9.04
N ILE A 73 -8.72 3.78 8.79
CA ILE A 73 -7.31 4.18 8.57
C ILE A 73 -7.20 5.14 7.38
N ILE A 74 -7.86 4.85 6.27
CA ILE A 74 -7.88 5.73 5.09
C ILE A 74 -8.45 7.11 5.45
N LEU A 75 -9.58 7.15 6.16
CA LEU A 75 -10.20 8.41 6.60
C LEU A 75 -9.28 9.21 7.54
N VAL A 76 -8.60 8.54 8.48
CA VAL A 76 -7.64 9.17 9.38
C VAL A 76 -6.47 9.77 8.62
N ILE A 77 -5.92 9.06 7.63
CA ILE A 77 -4.82 9.56 6.79
C ILE A 77 -5.27 10.80 6.00
N LEU A 78 -6.44 10.75 5.36
CA LEU A 78 -7.02 11.88 4.63
C LEU A 78 -7.23 13.10 5.53
N PHE A 79 -7.85 12.88 6.70
CA PHE A 79 -8.04 13.93 7.69
C PHE A 79 -6.72 14.53 8.14
N TYR A 80 -5.69 13.70 8.38
CA TYR A 80 -4.38 14.18 8.82
C TYR A 80 -3.66 15.01 7.74
N ILE A 81 -3.73 14.59 6.47
CA ILE A 81 -3.22 15.39 5.33
C ILE A 81 -3.94 16.75 5.29
N PHE A 82 -5.27 16.74 5.39
CA PHE A 82 -6.09 17.95 5.35
C PHE A 82 -5.77 18.90 6.52
N TYR A 83 -5.67 18.37 7.73
CA TYR A 83 -5.28 19.11 8.92
C TYR A 83 -3.91 19.78 8.75
N LEU A 84 -2.89 19.03 8.31
CA LEU A 84 -1.55 19.58 8.09
C LEU A 84 -1.52 20.63 6.97
N PHE A 85 -2.37 20.48 5.96
CA PHE A 85 -2.53 21.44 4.88
C PHE A 85 -3.08 22.77 5.42
N LEU A 86 -4.20 22.73 6.16
CA LEU A 86 -4.80 23.92 6.79
C LEU A 86 -3.84 24.60 7.78
N ALA A 87 -3.12 23.81 8.57
CA ALA A 87 -2.13 24.32 9.52
C ALA A 87 -0.87 24.91 8.85
N LYS A 88 -0.75 24.87 7.51
CA LYS A 88 0.44 25.25 6.73
C LYS A 88 1.72 24.50 7.17
N LYS A 89 1.55 23.31 7.77
CA LYS A 89 2.63 22.43 8.27
C LYS A 89 2.90 21.25 7.34
N LEU A 90 2.15 21.11 6.24
CA LEU A 90 2.31 20.03 5.27
C LEU A 90 3.59 20.17 4.42
N ARG A 91 4.67 19.62 4.96
CA ARG A 91 5.95 19.44 4.27
C ARG A 91 5.84 18.41 3.14
N TRP A 92 6.63 18.59 2.08
CA TRP A 92 6.59 17.71 0.92
C TRP A 92 7.00 16.26 1.26
N GLU A 93 7.96 16.08 2.18
CA GLU A 93 8.43 14.75 2.60
C GLU A 93 7.34 13.98 3.34
N ILE A 94 6.62 14.67 4.23
CA ILE A 94 5.50 14.10 5.00
C ILE A 94 4.35 13.79 4.05
N PHE A 95 4.04 14.73 3.15
CA PHE A 95 3.02 14.55 2.14
C PHE A 95 3.30 13.34 1.27
N PHE A 96 4.52 13.19 0.74
CA PHE A 96 4.92 12.04 -0.05
C PHE A 96 4.65 10.72 0.66
N SER A 97 5.10 10.57 1.92
CA SER A 97 4.85 9.34 2.68
C SER A 97 3.37 9.09 2.92
N LEU A 98 2.61 10.11 3.30
CA LEU A 98 1.18 9.96 3.54
C LEU A 98 0.41 9.61 2.25
N THR A 99 0.79 10.15 1.10
CA THR A 99 0.16 9.83 -0.19
C THR A 99 0.51 8.41 -0.63
N VAL A 100 1.76 7.97 -0.50
CA VAL A 100 2.16 6.57 -0.82
C VAL A 100 1.43 5.58 0.10
N LEU A 101 1.40 5.86 1.41
CA LEU A 101 0.65 5.08 2.40
C LEU A 101 -0.84 4.99 2.03
N LEU A 102 -1.46 6.13 1.70
CA LEU A 102 -2.86 6.23 1.34
C LEU A 102 -3.19 5.41 0.08
N PHE A 103 -2.41 5.56 -0.99
CA PHE A 103 -2.65 4.85 -2.25
C PHE A 103 -2.44 3.33 -2.10
N GLY A 104 -1.45 2.90 -1.30
CA GLY A 104 -1.30 1.49 -0.94
C GLY A 104 -2.51 0.94 -0.18
N ALA A 105 -2.96 1.68 0.85
CA ALA A 105 -4.15 1.30 1.63
C ALA A 105 -5.42 1.24 0.77
N ILE A 106 -5.62 2.22 -0.12
CA ILE A 106 -6.76 2.25 -1.05
C ILE A 106 -6.72 1.04 -1.99
N SER A 107 -5.55 0.66 -2.51
CA SER A 107 -5.47 -0.52 -3.40
C SER A 107 -5.95 -1.80 -2.72
N ASN A 108 -5.48 -2.06 -1.49
CA ASN A 108 -5.92 -3.21 -0.70
C ASN A 108 -7.37 -3.11 -0.24
N PHE A 109 -7.88 -1.88 -0.01
CA PHE A 109 -9.28 -1.66 0.33
C PHE A 109 -10.21 -1.96 -0.85
N ILE A 110 -9.84 -1.57 -2.07
CA ILE A 110 -10.60 -1.89 -3.29
C ILE A 110 -10.77 -3.40 -3.45
N ASP A 111 -9.74 -4.19 -3.17
CA ASP A 111 -9.85 -5.64 -3.25
C ASP A 111 -10.83 -6.19 -2.22
N ARG A 112 -10.76 -5.70 -0.97
CA ARG A 112 -11.70 -6.10 0.08
C ARG A 112 -13.15 -5.75 -0.27
N VAL A 113 -13.38 -4.58 -0.87
CA VAL A 113 -14.72 -4.16 -1.34
C VAL A 113 -15.21 -5.12 -2.43
N ARG A 114 -14.35 -5.45 -3.40
CA ARG A 114 -14.75 -6.17 -4.61
C ARG A 114 -14.79 -7.69 -4.45
N TYR A 115 -13.87 -8.26 -3.69
CA TYR A 115 -13.62 -9.69 -3.61
C TYR A 115 -13.77 -10.26 -2.18
N GLY A 116 -13.79 -9.41 -1.15
CA GLY A 116 -13.81 -9.85 0.25
C GLY A 116 -12.45 -10.28 0.82
N TYR A 117 -11.39 -10.19 0.02
CA TYR A 117 -10.00 -10.49 0.38
C TYR A 117 -9.03 -9.54 -0.33
N VAL A 118 -7.76 -9.55 0.06
CA VAL A 118 -6.69 -8.87 -0.67
C VAL A 118 -6.03 -9.84 -1.64
N ILE A 119 -5.73 -9.36 -2.84
CA ILE A 119 -4.98 -10.12 -3.84
C ILE A 119 -3.49 -10.00 -3.51
N ASP A 120 -2.91 -11.03 -2.91
CA ASP A 120 -1.46 -11.14 -2.71
C ASP A 120 -0.85 -11.94 -3.85
N TYR A 121 0.33 -11.52 -4.31
CA TYR A 121 0.92 -12.10 -5.52
C TYR A 121 2.44 -12.28 -5.52
N LEU A 122 3.14 -11.78 -4.51
CA LEU A 122 4.57 -12.04 -4.30
C LEU A 122 4.72 -13.08 -3.21
N SER A 123 5.04 -14.31 -3.61
CA SER A 123 5.21 -15.46 -2.73
C SER A 123 6.70 -15.70 -2.44
N GLY A 124 7.13 -15.35 -1.22
CA GLY A 124 8.49 -15.59 -0.74
C GLY A 124 8.64 -16.98 -0.11
N ARG A 125 9.76 -17.66 -0.34
CA ARG A 125 9.99 -19.02 0.18
C ARG A 125 9.96 -19.13 1.71
N TYR A 126 10.48 -18.13 2.40
CA TYR A 126 10.58 -18.08 3.87
C TYR A 126 9.94 -16.81 4.45
N PHE A 127 9.07 -16.16 3.67
CA PHE A 127 8.41 -14.92 4.05
C PHE A 127 6.91 -15.03 3.74
N THR A 128 6.10 -14.15 4.32
CA THR A 128 4.67 -14.09 3.99
C THR A 128 4.48 -13.78 2.50
N VAL A 129 3.31 -14.11 1.97
CA VAL A 129 2.87 -13.58 0.67
C VAL A 129 2.46 -12.12 0.88
N PHE A 130 2.74 -11.27 -0.11
CA PHE A 130 2.42 -9.85 -0.05
C PHE A 130 2.17 -9.29 -1.46
N ASN A 131 1.81 -8.02 -1.54
CA ASN A 131 1.69 -7.26 -2.78
C ASN A 131 2.53 -5.96 -2.73
N LEU A 132 2.61 -5.25 -3.86
CA LEU A 132 3.31 -3.97 -3.94
C LEU A 132 2.69 -2.93 -2.99
N ALA A 133 1.37 -2.93 -2.82
CA ALA A 133 0.71 -2.04 -1.86
C ALA A 133 1.25 -2.22 -0.42
N ASP A 134 1.50 -3.45 0.03
CA ASP A 134 2.07 -3.74 1.34
C ASP A 134 3.51 -3.21 1.48
N VAL A 135 4.34 -3.41 0.45
CA VAL A 135 5.71 -2.87 0.40
C VAL A 135 5.69 -1.35 0.53
N LEU A 136 4.78 -0.69 -0.19
CA LEU A 136 4.65 0.76 -0.17
C LEU A 136 4.17 1.27 1.19
N ILE A 137 3.22 0.59 1.82
CA ILE A 137 2.74 0.93 3.17
C ILE A 137 3.91 0.85 4.16
N VAL A 138 4.64 -0.27 4.18
CA VAL A 138 5.78 -0.46 5.10
C VAL A 138 6.87 0.59 4.85
N ALA A 139 7.24 0.81 3.58
CA ALA A 139 8.26 1.79 3.22
C ALA A 139 7.85 3.23 3.61
N ALA A 140 6.58 3.59 3.39
CA ALA A 140 6.04 4.90 3.74
C ALA A 140 6.04 5.13 5.26
N VAL A 141 5.61 4.14 6.05
CA VAL A 141 5.65 4.19 7.52
C VAL A 141 7.09 4.32 8.01
N ALA A 142 8.00 3.48 7.51
CA ALA A 142 9.42 3.52 7.90
C ALA A 142 10.03 4.90 7.61
N TRP A 143 9.78 5.48 6.43
CA TRP A 143 10.27 6.82 6.09
C TRP A 143 9.65 7.90 6.98
N LEU A 144 8.35 7.83 7.26
CA LEU A 144 7.66 8.80 8.12
C LEU A 144 8.24 8.79 9.54
N LEU A 145 8.51 7.59 10.09
CA LEU A 145 9.14 7.42 11.39
C LEU A 145 10.55 8.02 11.38
N LEU A 146 11.39 7.68 10.39
CA LEU A 146 12.75 8.24 10.26
C LEU A 146 12.75 9.77 10.21
N LYS A 147 11.79 10.40 9.52
CA LYS A 147 11.66 11.86 9.45
C LYS A 147 11.14 12.49 10.73
N THR A 148 10.35 11.75 11.50
CA THR A 148 9.85 12.19 12.80
C THR A 148 10.95 12.12 13.87
N PHE A 149 11.75 11.05 13.87
CA PHE A 149 12.84 10.87 14.85
C PHE A 149 14.07 11.75 14.58
N ARG A 150 14.41 12.06 13.31
CA ARG A 150 15.49 13.02 12.96
C ARG A 150 15.18 14.49 13.31
N LYS A 151 13.99 14.78 13.85
CA LYS A 151 13.56 16.13 14.23
C LYS A 151 13.75 16.44 15.73
N LYS A 152 14.34 15.52 16.49
CA LYS A 152 14.97 15.80 17.77
C LYS A 152 16.45 16.09 17.54
#